data_AF-T1G859-F1
#
_entry.id   AF-T1G859-F1
#
_cell.length_a   1.000
_cell.length_b   1.000
_cell.length_c   1.000
_cell.angle_alpha   90.00
_cell.angle_beta   90.00
_cell.angle_gamma   90.00
#
_symmetry.space_group_name_H-M   'P 1'
#
loop_
_entity.id
_entity.type
_entity.pdbx_description
1 polymer ?
#
loop_
_entity_poly.entity_id
_entity_poly.type
_entity_poly.pdbx_seq_one_letter_code
_entity_poly.pdbx_strand_id
1 'polypeptide(L)'
;MPIIPYIIHSNTSKQTVDLSDLEEHIEQFQHLLLYEEALQQLQDGNVPHRILRTKQMGCTSDTEFLAKLHCIRQAFNEIFEVEENRKWFEDIGRELIGTLLKHADKDPSDFYKLYDNFMDYLKTSENWVNIEVELKGRNVKVMNFFDIVIDFLLFDGFDDLDQVPSTIVNICGNRWITNGFKETAILTFVWSVLKAKRTMLTNQDGFISHFYSISEITSPVFAWGFLGPDGPLKSVCKFFKDEVTSFMTEVFDFECVRFSTLTDLTEDIMKLARKHGQLARDKLSTHPSYWS
;
A
#
# COMPACT_ATOMS: atom_id res chain seq x y z
N MET A 1 -13.79 11.86 12.39
CA MET A 1 -13.73 13.19 13.03
C MET A 1 -13.60 14.16 11.88
N PRO A 2 -14.64 14.96 11.58
CA PRO A 2 -14.74 15.64 10.30
C PRO A 2 -13.90 16.92 10.34
N ILE A 3 -12.80 16.97 9.59
CA ILE A 3 -11.95 18.16 9.41
C ILE A 3 -11.45 18.16 7.96
N ILE A 4 -11.52 19.18 7.10
CA ILE A 4 -12.22 20.47 6.94
C ILE A 4 -12.05 20.80 5.42
N PRO A 5 -12.91 21.61 4.77
CA PRO A 5 -12.88 21.88 3.34
C PRO A 5 -11.86 22.97 2.94
N TYR A 6 -11.54 22.99 1.63
CA TYR A 6 -10.95 24.08 0.84
C TYR A 6 -9.42 24.29 0.90
N ILE A 7 -8.71 23.89 -0.18
CA ILE A 7 -7.79 24.77 -0.95
C ILE A 7 -7.89 24.36 -2.43
N ILE A 8 -8.54 25.22 -3.22
CA ILE A 8 -8.47 25.24 -4.69
C ILE A 8 -7.19 25.97 -5.11
N HIS A 9 -6.60 25.52 -6.22
CA HIS A 9 -5.57 26.13 -7.09
C HIS A 9 -4.17 25.52 -6.96
N SER A 10 -3.89 24.54 -7.82
CA SER A 10 -2.58 24.48 -8.48
C SER A 10 -2.71 23.89 -9.88
N ASN A 11 -2.08 24.59 -10.83
CA ASN A 11 -2.14 24.40 -12.28
C ASN A 11 -1.91 22.95 -12.73
N THR A 12 -2.93 22.32 -13.30
CA THR A 12 -2.80 21.11 -14.12
C THR A 12 -2.57 21.51 -15.57
N SER A 13 -1.46 21.07 -16.16
CA SER A 13 -1.28 21.08 -17.61
C SER A 13 -2.43 20.27 -18.23
N LYS A 14 -3.24 20.90 -19.08
CA LYS A 14 -4.30 20.22 -19.83
C LYS A 14 -3.68 19.16 -20.75
N GLN A 15 -3.63 17.91 -20.29
CA GLN A 15 -3.56 16.77 -21.18
C GLN A 15 -4.99 16.46 -21.61
N THR A 16 -5.26 16.62 -22.90
CA THR A 16 -6.52 16.19 -23.51
C THR A 16 -6.57 14.67 -23.46
N VAL A 17 -7.40 14.14 -22.57
CA VAL A 17 -7.71 12.72 -22.48
C VAL A 17 -8.59 12.36 -23.68
N ASP A 18 -8.19 11.34 -24.45
CA ASP A 18 -8.99 10.80 -25.53
C ASP A 18 -10.16 9.99 -24.93
N LEU A 19 -11.38 10.41 -25.23
CA LEU A 19 -12.62 9.86 -24.68
C LEU A 19 -13.32 8.93 -25.68
N SER A 20 -12.72 8.66 -26.84
CA SER A 20 -13.32 7.80 -27.88
C SER A 20 -13.59 6.37 -27.39
N ASP A 21 -12.82 5.87 -26.43
CA ASP A 21 -13.02 4.55 -25.80
C ASP A 21 -14.28 4.47 -24.93
N LEU A 22 -14.88 5.60 -24.50
CA LEU A 22 -16.07 5.63 -23.63
C LEU A 22 -17.38 5.46 -24.41
N GLU A 23 -17.40 5.80 -25.70
CA GLU A 23 -18.63 5.78 -26.51
C GLU A 23 -19.08 4.35 -26.87
N GLU A 24 -18.19 3.37 -26.86
CA GLU A 24 -18.52 1.99 -27.26
C GLU A 24 -19.27 1.17 -26.19
N HIS A 25 -19.39 1.66 -24.94
CA HIS A 25 -19.90 0.89 -23.80
C HIS A 25 -21.10 1.52 -23.05
N ILE A 26 -21.75 2.54 -23.62
CA ILE A 26 -22.80 3.37 -22.98
C ILE A 26 -23.96 2.55 -22.34
N GLU A 27 -24.32 1.39 -22.88
CA GLU A 27 -25.41 0.55 -22.32
C GLU A 27 -25.02 -0.20 -21.02
N GLN A 28 -23.73 -0.39 -20.73
CA GLN A 28 -23.25 -0.99 -19.46
C GLN A 28 -23.20 0.03 -18.30
N PHE A 29 -23.24 1.33 -18.57
CA PHE A 29 -23.02 2.38 -17.57
C PHE A 29 -24.26 2.88 -16.83
N GLN A 30 -25.48 2.44 -17.18
CA GLN A 30 -26.71 2.85 -16.48
C GLN A 30 -26.74 2.52 -14.98
N HIS A 31 -25.80 1.71 -14.49
CA HIS A 31 -25.64 1.34 -13.08
C HIS A 31 -24.34 1.85 -12.44
N LEU A 32 -23.61 2.78 -13.08
CA LEU A 32 -22.28 3.23 -12.65
C LEU A 32 -22.22 4.75 -12.39
N LEU A 33 -23.27 5.33 -11.79
CA LEU A 33 -23.41 6.79 -11.58
C LEU A 33 -22.18 7.41 -10.87
N LEU A 34 -21.67 6.78 -9.82
CA LEU A 34 -20.47 7.27 -9.12
C LEU A 34 -19.23 7.32 -10.03
N TYR A 35 -19.10 6.35 -10.94
CA TYR A 35 -18.01 6.33 -11.92
C TYR A 35 -18.18 7.39 -13.01
N GLU A 36 -19.41 7.62 -13.48
CA GLU A 36 -19.71 8.71 -14.44
C GLU A 36 -19.38 10.09 -13.85
N GLU A 37 -19.75 10.32 -12.58
CA GLU A 37 -19.38 11.53 -11.86
C GLU A 37 -17.85 11.68 -11.74
N ALA A 38 -17.14 10.59 -11.48
CA ALA A 38 -15.68 10.60 -11.42
C ALA A 38 -15.02 10.89 -12.78
N LEU A 39 -15.60 10.42 -13.89
CA LEU A 39 -15.14 10.77 -15.23
C LEU A 39 -15.26 12.28 -15.49
N GLN A 40 -16.34 12.92 -15.03
CA GLN A 40 -16.48 14.38 -15.10
C GLN A 40 -15.41 15.09 -14.27
N GLN A 41 -15.15 14.62 -13.04
CA GLN A 41 -14.07 15.16 -12.20
C GLN A 41 -12.69 15.02 -12.87
N LEU A 42 -12.46 13.92 -13.59
CA LEU A 42 -11.23 13.71 -14.34
C LEU A 42 -11.11 14.67 -15.53
N GLN A 43 -12.20 14.88 -16.29
CA GLN A 43 -12.23 15.85 -17.40
C GLN A 43 -11.94 17.27 -16.94
N ASP A 44 -12.42 17.64 -15.75
CA ASP A 44 -12.15 18.93 -15.12
C ASP A 44 -10.71 19.05 -14.58
N GLY A 45 -9.94 17.96 -14.60
CA GLY A 45 -8.56 17.93 -14.10
C GLY A 45 -8.45 17.85 -12.57
N ASN A 46 -9.51 17.44 -11.89
CA ASN A 46 -9.61 17.40 -10.43
C ASN A 46 -9.11 16.08 -9.81
N VAL A 47 -8.53 15.18 -10.61
CA VAL A 47 -8.03 13.88 -10.15
C VAL A 47 -6.50 13.84 -10.20
N PRO A 48 -5.80 14.32 -9.16
CA PRO A 48 -4.36 14.27 -9.13
C PRO A 48 -3.88 12.83 -8.87
N HIS A 49 -2.71 12.49 -9.39
CA HIS A 49 -2.07 11.20 -9.18
C HIS A 49 -0.55 11.36 -9.05
N ARG A 50 0.07 10.39 -8.37
CA ARG A 50 1.52 10.33 -8.17
C ARG A 50 2.16 9.44 -9.24
N ILE A 51 1.67 8.21 -9.36
CA ILE A 51 2.12 7.17 -10.31
C ILE A 51 0.86 6.55 -10.93
N LEU A 52 0.92 6.23 -12.22
CA LEU A 52 -0.14 5.47 -12.90
C LEU A 52 0.09 3.97 -12.66
N ARG A 53 -0.80 3.37 -11.87
CA ARG A 53 -0.79 1.94 -11.53
C ARG A 53 -1.71 1.14 -12.47
N THR A 54 -2.09 1.70 -13.62
CA THR A 54 -3.09 1.19 -14.57
C THR A 54 -2.97 -0.31 -14.83
N LYS A 55 -1.80 -0.76 -15.30
CA LYS A 55 -1.56 -2.19 -15.59
C LYS A 55 -1.56 -3.05 -14.33
N GLN A 56 -1.05 -2.53 -13.22
CA GLN A 56 -0.97 -3.26 -11.95
C GLN A 56 -2.36 -3.44 -11.33
N MET A 57 -3.27 -2.49 -11.52
CA MET A 57 -4.67 -2.58 -11.07
C MET A 57 -5.59 -3.30 -12.07
N GLY A 58 -5.06 -3.78 -13.20
CA GLY A 58 -5.86 -4.46 -14.22
C GLY A 58 -6.80 -3.54 -15.03
N CYS A 59 -6.61 -2.22 -14.96
CA CYS A 59 -7.39 -1.26 -15.75
C CYS A 59 -6.95 -1.27 -17.21
N THR A 60 -7.90 -1.04 -18.12
CA THR A 60 -7.66 -1.03 -19.57
C THR A 60 -7.01 0.28 -20.05
N SER A 61 -7.25 1.39 -19.34
CA SER A 61 -6.72 2.72 -19.67
C SER A 61 -6.40 3.54 -18.42
N ASP A 62 -5.56 4.56 -18.58
CA ASP A 62 -5.26 5.51 -17.50
C ASP A 62 -6.52 6.30 -17.07
N THR A 63 -7.43 6.55 -18.01
CA THR A 63 -8.74 7.17 -17.76
C THR A 63 -9.56 6.34 -16.78
N GLU A 64 -9.67 5.03 -17.06
CA GLU A 64 -10.40 4.10 -16.20
C GLU A 64 -9.77 4.04 -14.80
N PHE A 65 -8.44 3.90 -14.74
CA PHE A 65 -7.71 3.87 -13.48
C PHE A 65 -7.96 5.13 -12.65
N LEU A 66 -7.83 6.31 -13.25
CA LEU A 66 -7.98 7.58 -12.54
C LEU A 66 -9.42 7.83 -12.07
N ALA A 67 -10.42 7.51 -12.90
CA ALA A 67 -11.82 7.62 -12.50
C ALA A 67 -12.15 6.67 -11.34
N LYS A 68 -11.74 5.41 -11.41
CA LYS A 68 -11.90 4.45 -10.30
C LYS A 68 -11.17 4.90 -9.05
N LEU A 69 -9.93 5.37 -9.19
CA LEU A 69 -9.12 5.89 -8.08
C LEU A 69 -9.84 7.04 -7.35
N HIS A 70 -10.50 7.93 -8.09
CA HIS A 70 -11.27 9.01 -7.50
C HIS A 70 -12.43 8.46 -6.63
N CYS A 71 -13.22 7.52 -7.14
CA CYS A 71 -14.30 6.87 -6.37
C CYS A 71 -13.75 6.15 -5.13
N ILE A 72 -12.67 5.37 -5.29
CA ILE A 72 -12.06 4.56 -4.22
C ILE A 72 -11.53 5.46 -3.09
N ARG A 73 -10.94 6.61 -3.42
CA ARG A 73 -10.51 7.60 -2.40
C ARG A 73 -11.70 8.09 -1.58
N GLN A 74 -12.82 8.42 -2.23
CA GLN A 74 -14.04 8.82 -1.52
C GLN A 74 -14.56 7.71 -0.61
N ALA A 75 -14.59 6.47 -1.10
CA ALA A 75 -15.04 5.33 -0.31
C ALA A 75 -14.15 5.09 0.91
N PHE A 76 -12.82 5.17 0.76
CA PHE A 76 -11.92 5.08 1.90
C PHE A 76 -12.16 6.22 2.91
N ASN A 77 -12.44 7.44 2.49
CA ASN A 77 -12.79 8.51 3.43
C ASN A 77 -14.01 8.14 4.28
N GLU A 78 -15.09 7.60 3.67
CA GLU A 78 -16.26 7.13 4.43
C GLU A 78 -15.93 5.95 5.35
N ILE A 79 -15.15 4.98 4.87
CA ILE A 79 -14.71 3.82 5.65
C ILE A 79 -14.00 4.29 6.93
N PHE A 80 -13.08 5.25 6.81
CA PHE A 80 -12.27 5.74 7.91
C PHE A 80 -12.99 6.78 8.77
N GLU A 81 -14.22 7.21 8.47
CA GLU A 81 -15.05 7.95 9.43
C GLU A 81 -15.60 7.05 10.56
N VAL A 82 -15.73 5.75 10.30
CA VAL A 82 -16.19 4.76 11.30
C VAL A 82 -15.03 4.27 12.17
N GLU A 83 -15.13 4.45 13.48
CA GLU A 83 -14.06 4.09 14.43
C GLU A 83 -13.71 2.60 14.43
N GLU A 84 -14.72 1.73 14.35
CA GLU A 84 -14.53 0.27 14.28
C GLU A 84 -13.69 -0.13 13.07
N ASN A 85 -13.90 0.51 11.92
CA ASN A 85 -13.11 0.24 10.72
C ASN A 85 -11.66 0.70 10.90
N ARG A 86 -11.43 1.90 11.46
CA ARG A 86 -10.07 2.40 11.76
C ARG A 86 -9.31 1.40 12.65
N LYS A 87 -9.97 0.97 13.73
CA LYS A 87 -9.45 0.01 14.70
C LYS A 87 -9.12 -1.33 14.02
N TRP A 88 -10.02 -1.83 13.17
CA TRP A 88 -9.80 -3.07 12.45
C TRP A 88 -8.58 -3.01 11.51
N PHE A 89 -8.40 -1.91 10.76
CA PHE A 89 -7.24 -1.72 9.89
C PHE A 89 -5.92 -1.60 10.68
N GLU A 90 -5.93 -0.90 11.81
CA GLU A 90 -4.80 -0.82 12.75
C GLU A 90 -4.42 -2.22 13.26
N ASP A 91 -5.41 -2.98 13.75
CA ASP A 91 -5.18 -4.28 14.38
C ASP A 91 -4.73 -5.33 13.35
N ILE A 92 -5.36 -5.39 12.16
CA ILE A 92 -5.01 -6.38 11.13
C ILE A 92 -3.60 -6.15 10.58
N GLY A 93 -3.22 -4.90 10.30
CA GLY A 93 -1.87 -4.59 9.79
C GLY A 93 -0.79 -4.98 10.80
N ARG A 94 -1.01 -4.65 12.07
CA ARG A 94 -0.13 -5.02 13.19
C ARG A 94 -0.01 -6.54 13.34
N GLU A 95 -1.12 -7.26 13.26
CA GLU A 95 -1.17 -8.72 13.40
C GLU A 95 -0.44 -9.42 12.25
N LEU A 96 -0.73 -9.06 11.00
CA LEU A 96 -0.15 -9.70 9.82
C LEU A 96 1.38 -9.54 9.79
N ILE A 97 1.89 -8.32 9.99
CA ILE A 97 3.33 -8.06 10.01
C ILE A 97 4.00 -8.76 11.20
N GLY A 98 3.40 -8.69 12.39
CA GLY A 98 3.94 -9.37 13.57
C GLY A 98 4.01 -10.89 13.40
N THR A 99 3.05 -11.48 12.67
CA THR A 99 3.04 -12.92 12.37
C THR A 99 4.06 -13.28 11.29
N LEU A 100 4.23 -12.44 10.27
CA LEU A 100 5.30 -12.57 9.27
C LEU A 100 6.70 -12.58 9.92
N LEU A 101 6.93 -11.72 10.91
CA LEU A 101 8.19 -11.70 11.67
C LEU A 101 8.46 -13.03 12.39
N LYS A 102 7.41 -13.64 12.98
CA LYS A 102 7.53 -14.95 13.63
C LYS A 102 7.85 -16.06 12.63
N HIS A 103 7.31 -16.02 11.41
CA HIS A 103 7.67 -16.95 10.33
C HIS A 103 9.12 -16.81 9.86
N ALA A 104 9.75 -15.67 10.14
CA ALA A 104 11.16 -15.42 9.88
C ALA A 104 12.05 -15.71 11.10
N ASP A 105 11.51 -16.40 12.11
CA ASP A 105 12.18 -16.69 13.39
C ASP A 105 12.68 -15.42 14.11
N LYS A 106 11.97 -14.29 13.96
CA LYS A 106 12.26 -13.02 14.65
C LYS A 106 11.24 -12.77 15.76
N ASP A 107 11.71 -12.18 16.85
CA ASP A 107 10.84 -11.67 17.93
C ASP A 107 10.14 -10.37 17.47
N PRO A 108 8.80 -10.33 17.40
CA PRO A 108 8.06 -9.14 16.99
C PRO A 108 7.89 -8.09 18.10
N SER A 109 8.41 -8.31 19.31
CA SER A 109 8.18 -7.42 20.46
C SER A 109 8.59 -5.97 20.20
N ASP A 110 9.73 -5.73 19.56
CA ASP A 110 10.17 -4.37 19.23
C ASP A 110 9.38 -3.76 18.06
N PHE A 111 8.96 -4.60 17.09
CA PHE A 111 8.03 -4.15 16.05
C PHE A 111 6.73 -3.64 16.66
N TYR A 112 6.14 -4.37 17.60
CA TYR A 112 4.90 -3.97 18.25
C TYR A 112 5.03 -2.63 18.97
N LYS A 113 6.11 -2.40 19.72
CA LYS A 113 6.36 -1.10 20.37
C LYS A 113 6.46 0.04 19.36
N LEU A 114 7.22 -0.15 18.28
CA LEU A 114 7.40 0.89 17.25
C LEU A 114 6.10 1.16 16.49
N TYR A 115 5.32 0.12 16.22
CA TYR A 115 4.00 0.25 15.59
C TYR A 115 3.04 1.02 16.48
N ASP A 116 2.94 0.66 17.76
CA ASP A 116 2.05 1.30 18.72
C ASP A 116 2.43 2.78 18.91
N ASN A 117 3.74 3.08 19.03
CA ASN A 117 4.23 4.47 19.07
C ASN A 117 3.88 5.26 17.80
N PHE A 118 3.94 4.62 16.63
CA PHE A 118 3.56 5.27 15.38
C PHE A 118 2.05 5.55 15.34
N MET A 119 1.22 4.62 15.82
CA MET A 119 -0.23 4.83 15.92
C MET A 119 -0.58 5.96 16.89
N ASP A 120 0.12 6.06 18.03
CA ASP A 120 -0.05 7.18 18.96
C ASP A 120 0.36 8.53 18.34
N TYR A 121 1.43 8.53 17.55
CA TYR A 121 1.85 9.71 16.78
C TYR A 121 0.76 10.13 15.77
N LEU A 122 0.13 9.19 15.07
CA LEU A 122 -0.95 9.46 14.10
C LEU A 122 -2.26 9.91 14.77
N LYS A 123 -2.53 9.48 16.01
CA LYS A 123 -3.72 9.90 16.78
C LYS A 123 -3.62 11.33 17.30
N THR A 124 -2.43 11.91 17.34
CA THR A 124 -2.19 13.28 17.79
C THR A 124 -2.49 14.27 16.65
N SER A 125 -3.57 15.04 16.77
CA SER A 125 -4.08 15.95 15.73
C SER A 125 -3.05 16.99 15.27
N GLU A 126 -2.22 17.48 16.19
CA GLU A 126 -1.22 18.50 15.98
C GLU A 126 -0.12 18.05 15.00
N ASN A 127 0.11 16.74 14.90
CA ASN A 127 1.12 16.19 14.02
C ASN A 127 0.70 16.26 12.54
N TRP A 128 -0.60 16.28 12.23
CA TRP A 128 -1.11 16.15 10.86
C TRP A 128 -0.66 17.25 9.91
N VAL A 129 -0.42 18.47 10.40
CA VAL A 129 0.15 19.55 9.59
C VAL A 129 1.55 19.17 9.09
N ASN A 130 2.39 18.62 9.97
CA ASN A 130 3.74 18.19 9.60
C ASN A 130 3.71 16.92 8.73
N ILE A 131 2.81 15.97 9.05
CA ILE A 131 2.61 14.75 8.26
C ILE A 131 2.26 15.11 6.81
N GLU A 132 1.33 16.03 6.60
CA GLU A 132 0.91 16.46 5.27
C GLU A 132 2.06 17.13 4.49
N VAL A 133 2.85 17.99 5.15
CA VAL A 133 4.04 18.61 4.54
C VAL A 133 5.06 17.56 4.12
N GLU A 134 5.36 16.60 4.98
CA GLU A 134 6.30 15.51 4.68
C GLU A 134 5.83 14.66 3.49
N LEU A 135 4.56 14.24 3.50
CA LEU A 135 3.99 13.38 2.47
C LEU A 135 3.88 14.11 1.12
N LYS A 136 3.49 15.38 1.10
CA LYS A 136 3.54 16.22 -0.11
C LYS A 136 4.97 16.34 -0.66
N GLY A 137 5.96 16.47 0.23
CA GLY A 137 7.38 16.43 -0.14
C GLY A 137 7.82 15.10 -0.78
N ARG A 138 7.09 14.01 -0.52
CA ARG A 138 7.23 12.69 -1.18
C ARG A 138 6.31 12.50 -2.38
N ASN A 139 5.75 13.59 -2.89
CA ASN A 139 4.84 13.63 -4.04
C ASN A 139 3.50 12.91 -3.80
N VAL A 140 3.13 12.63 -2.55
CA VAL A 140 1.78 12.16 -2.21
C VAL A 140 0.80 13.29 -2.51
N LYS A 141 -0.17 13.02 -3.39
CA LYS A 141 -1.07 14.05 -3.92
C LYS A 141 -2.30 14.28 -3.06
N VAL A 142 -2.82 13.22 -2.45
CA VAL A 142 -4.04 13.23 -1.65
C VAL A 142 -3.75 12.54 -0.33
N MET A 143 -4.22 13.14 0.77
CA MET A 143 -4.10 12.56 2.12
C MET A 143 -5.17 11.49 2.31
N ASN A 144 -5.02 10.37 1.61
CA ASN A 144 -5.96 9.25 1.61
C ASN A 144 -5.24 7.93 1.87
N PHE A 145 -5.97 6.95 2.40
CA PHE A 145 -5.43 5.63 2.70
C PHE A 145 -4.80 4.94 1.49
N PHE A 146 -5.43 5.03 0.30
CA PHE A 146 -4.84 4.48 -0.91
C PHE A 146 -3.49 5.14 -1.22
N ASP A 147 -3.45 6.47 -1.29
CA ASP A 147 -2.25 7.20 -1.67
C ASP A 147 -1.09 7.00 -0.69
N ILE A 148 -1.39 6.97 0.61
CA ILE A 148 -0.38 6.87 1.65
C ILE A 148 -0.01 5.40 1.88
N VAL A 149 -0.96 4.57 2.30
CA VAL A 149 -0.66 3.22 2.78
C VAL A 149 -0.45 2.27 1.61
N ILE A 150 -1.36 2.27 0.65
CA ILE A 150 -1.31 1.31 -0.46
C ILE A 150 -0.22 1.68 -1.47
N ASP A 151 -0.25 2.89 -2.03
CA ASP A 151 0.69 3.28 -3.08
C ASP A 151 2.06 3.63 -2.51
N PHE A 152 2.14 4.58 -1.57
CA PHE A 152 3.42 5.09 -1.08
C PHE A 152 4.15 4.16 -0.10
N LEU A 153 3.46 3.49 0.82
CA LEU A 153 4.15 2.62 1.79
C LEU A 153 4.33 1.18 1.27
N LEU A 154 3.26 0.57 0.75
CA LEU A 154 3.29 -0.84 0.37
C LEU A 154 3.80 -1.05 -1.05
N PHE A 155 3.20 -0.43 -2.07
CA PHE A 155 3.60 -0.68 -3.46
C PHE A 155 4.97 -0.12 -3.79
N ASP A 156 5.33 1.09 -3.36
CA ASP A 156 6.72 1.55 -3.47
C ASP A 156 7.69 0.58 -2.77
N GLY A 157 7.31 0.06 -1.59
CA GLY A 157 8.12 -0.91 -0.86
C GLY A 157 8.31 -2.22 -1.65
N PHE A 158 7.27 -2.71 -2.32
CA PHE A 158 7.36 -3.88 -3.20
C PHE A 158 8.17 -3.61 -4.46
N ASP A 159 8.04 -2.43 -5.06
CA ASP A 159 8.80 -2.02 -6.24
C ASP A 159 10.29 -1.88 -5.90
N ASP A 160 10.62 -1.27 -4.75
CA ASP A 160 11.99 -1.14 -4.25
C ASP A 160 12.67 -2.52 -4.10
N LEU A 161 11.89 -3.55 -3.71
CA LEU A 161 12.37 -4.92 -3.57
C LEU A 161 12.52 -5.64 -4.91
N ASP A 162 11.74 -5.29 -5.92
CA ASP A 162 11.88 -5.82 -7.29
C ASP A 162 13.03 -5.15 -8.06
N GLN A 163 13.44 -3.93 -7.66
CA GLN A 163 14.51 -3.14 -8.29
C GLN A 163 15.89 -3.27 -7.64
N VAL A 164 16.11 -4.34 -6.85
CA VAL A 164 17.39 -4.56 -6.16
C VAL A 164 18.54 -4.76 -7.17
N PRO A 165 19.76 -4.21 -6.90
CA PRO A 165 20.88 -4.29 -7.84
C PRO A 165 21.20 -5.72 -8.27
N SER A 166 21.55 -5.89 -9.55
CA SER A 166 21.87 -7.20 -10.14
C SER A 166 22.98 -7.95 -9.39
N THR A 167 23.92 -7.24 -8.78
CA THR A 167 24.96 -7.82 -7.90
C THR A 167 24.35 -8.62 -6.75
N ILE A 168 23.34 -8.07 -6.06
CA ILE A 168 22.67 -8.75 -4.95
C ILE A 168 21.85 -9.94 -5.49
N VAL A 169 21.12 -9.73 -6.58
CA VAL A 169 20.34 -10.80 -7.25
C VAL A 169 21.25 -11.98 -7.63
N ASN A 170 22.41 -11.70 -8.20
CA ASN A 170 23.39 -12.70 -8.61
C ASN A 170 23.98 -13.47 -7.40
N ILE A 171 24.28 -12.77 -6.29
CA ILE A 171 24.73 -13.42 -5.04
C ILE A 171 23.66 -14.39 -4.54
N CYS A 172 22.39 -13.96 -4.54
CA CYS A 172 21.29 -14.76 -4.03
C CYS A 172 20.99 -15.98 -4.91
N GLY A 173 21.08 -15.81 -6.23
CA GLY A 173 20.92 -16.89 -7.22
C GLY A 173 22.09 -17.89 -7.26
N ASN A 174 23.26 -17.54 -6.71
CA ASN A 174 24.44 -18.41 -6.78
C ASN A 174 24.31 -19.60 -5.82
N ARG A 175 24.26 -20.82 -6.36
CA ARG A 175 24.12 -22.08 -5.59
C ARG A 175 25.34 -22.42 -4.73
N TRP A 176 26.50 -21.83 -5.01
CA TRP A 176 27.78 -22.12 -4.35
C TRP A 176 28.02 -21.22 -3.14
N ILE A 177 27.21 -20.17 -2.98
CA ILE A 177 27.28 -19.24 -1.85
C ILE A 177 26.37 -19.75 -0.73
N THR A 178 26.86 -19.74 0.50
CA THR A 178 26.09 -20.18 1.68
C THR A 178 24.93 -19.24 1.97
N ASN A 179 23.83 -19.78 2.53
CA ASN A 179 22.66 -18.97 2.87
C ASN A 179 22.98 -17.87 3.89
N GLY A 180 23.84 -18.14 4.88
CA GLY A 180 24.27 -17.11 5.84
C GLY A 180 25.02 -15.94 5.20
N PHE A 181 25.82 -16.19 4.16
CA PHE A 181 26.47 -15.12 3.40
C PHE A 181 25.46 -14.32 2.56
N LYS A 182 24.52 -15.01 1.89
CA LYS A 182 23.43 -14.34 1.13
C LYS A 182 22.60 -13.44 2.03
N GLU A 183 22.22 -13.95 3.20
CA GLU A 183 21.44 -13.19 4.19
C GLU A 183 22.23 -11.96 4.63
N THR A 184 23.49 -12.12 5.02
CA THR A 184 24.36 -11.00 5.40
C THR A 184 24.46 -9.93 4.31
N ALA A 185 24.60 -10.35 3.04
CA ALA A 185 24.68 -9.43 1.91
C ALA A 185 23.36 -8.64 1.71
N ILE A 186 22.21 -9.31 1.78
CA ILE A 186 20.88 -8.66 1.70
C ILE A 186 20.69 -7.69 2.85
N LEU A 187 20.93 -8.13 4.09
CA LEU A 187 20.77 -7.30 5.29
C LEU A 187 21.65 -6.04 5.22
N THR A 188 22.91 -6.18 4.79
CA THR A 188 23.84 -5.06 4.63
C THR A 188 23.34 -4.06 3.58
N PHE A 189 22.83 -4.56 2.45
CA PHE A 189 22.27 -3.73 1.40
C PHE A 189 21.04 -2.95 1.89
N VAL A 190 20.05 -3.63 2.48
CA VAL A 190 18.82 -3.02 2.99
C VAL A 190 19.15 -1.95 4.03
N TRP A 191 20.06 -2.27 4.97
CA TRP A 191 20.49 -1.32 5.99
C TRP A 191 21.18 -0.09 5.39
N SER A 192 22.04 -0.27 4.38
CA SER A 192 22.69 0.85 3.68
C SER A 192 21.65 1.78 3.03
N VAL A 193 20.62 1.22 2.40
CA VAL A 193 19.54 1.99 1.76
C VAL A 193 18.71 2.74 2.82
N LEU A 194 18.28 2.06 3.88
CA LEU A 194 17.51 2.69 4.96
C LEU A 194 18.30 3.79 5.65
N LYS A 195 19.58 3.55 5.95
CA LYS A 195 20.47 4.54 6.55
C LYS A 195 20.61 5.77 5.66
N ALA A 196 20.84 5.59 4.35
CA ALA A 196 20.92 6.69 3.41
C ALA A 196 19.60 7.48 3.38
N LYS A 197 18.45 6.80 3.23
CA LYS A 197 17.13 7.44 3.26
C LYS A 197 16.88 8.21 4.57
N ARG A 198 17.32 7.69 5.72
CA ARG A 198 17.17 8.34 7.03
C ARG A 198 18.01 9.61 7.18
N THR A 199 19.23 9.62 6.64
CA THR A 199 20.10 10.82 6.66
C THR A 199 19.54 11.99 5.85
N MET A 200 18.63 11.72 4.92
CA MET A 200 17.96 12.73 4.11
C MET A 200 16.69 13.29 4.76
N LEU A 201 16.30 12.81 5.95
CA LEU A 201 15.11 13.31 6.64
C LEU A 201 15.35 14.68 7.25
N THR A 202 14.48 15.63 6.89
CA THR A 202 14.44 16.95 7.51
C THR A 202 13.87 16.89 8.93
N ASN A 203 12.88 16.03 9.17
CA ASN A 203 12.28 15.81 10.48
C ASN A 203 12.66 14.43 11.03
N GLN A 204 13.42 14.40 12.12
CA GLN A 204 13.90 13.17 12.75
C GLN A 204 12.86 12.51 13.67
N ASP A 205 11.75 13.19 13.94
CA ASP A 205 10.61 12.68 14.73
C ASP A 205 9.30 12.84 13.94
N GLY A 206 9.42 12.74 12.60
CA GLY A 206 8.34 12.87 11.64
C GLY A 206 7.66 11.56 11.28
N PHE A 207 6.58 11.65 10.49
CA PHE A 207 5.88 10.49 9.93
C PHE A 207 6.85 9.49 9.31
N ILE A 208 7.76 9.98 8.46
CA ILE A 208 8.68 9.12 7.74
C ILE A 208 9.73 8.51 8.68
N SER A 209 10.13 9.22 9.75
CA SER A 209 11.07 8.68 10.73
C SER A 209 10.46 7.52 11.53
N HIS A 210 9.20 7.66 11.95
CA HIS A 210 8.46 6.56 12.58
C HIS A 210 8.30 5.36 11.64
N PHE A 211 7.90 5.62 10.38
CA PHE A 211 7.79 4.56 9.37
C PHE A 211 9.14 3.86 9.11
N TYR A 212 10.25 4.59 9.02
CA TYR A 212 11.58 4.01 8.85
C TYR A 212 12.02 3.19 10.06
N SER A 213 11.63 3.58 11.28
CA SER A 213 11.92 2.79 12.48
C SER A 213 11.23 1.43 12.42
N ILE A 214 9.97 1.37 11.92
CA ILE A 214 9.30 0.10 11.64
C ILE A 214 10.02 -0.67 10.51
N SER A 215 10.38 0.03 9.43
CA SER A 215 11.05 -0.54 8.25
C SER A 215 12.41 -1.16 8.58
N GLU A 216 13.13 -0.65 9.57
CA GLU A 216 14.40 -1.22 10.04
C GLU A 216 14.23 -2.66 10.58
N ILE A 217 13.04 -3.02 11.06
CA ILE A 217 12.72 -4.37 11.52
C ILE A 217 12.14 -5.20 10.37
N THR A 218 11.23 -4.61 9.58
CA THR A 218 10.41 -5.37 8.63
C THR A 218 11.07 -5.55 7.26
N SER A 219 11.70 -4.52 6.70
CA SER A 219 12.30 -4.56 5.37
C SER A 219 13.38 -5.63 5.21
N PRO A 220 14.26 -5.90 6.21
CA PRO A 220 15.23 -6.99 6.08
C PRO A 220 14.57 -8.36 6.00
N VAL A 221 13.46 -8.59 6.72
CA VAL A 221 12.67 -9.81 6.63
C VAL A 221 12.01 -9.96 5.27
N PHE A 222 11.39 -8.90 4.75
CA PHE A 222 10.80 -8.92 3.41
C PHE A 222 11.85 -9.14 2.31
N ALA A 223 13.01 -8.47 2.40
CA ALA A 223 14.08 -8.64 1.43
C ALA A 223 14.63 -10.08 1.43
N TRP A 224 14.86 -10.67 2.61
CA TRP A 224 15.24 -12.07 2.72
C TRP A 224 14.12 -13.01 2.23
N GLY A 225 12.87 -12.70 2.56
CA GLY A 225 11.70 -13.43 2.09
C GLY A 225 11.57 -13.43 0.58
N PHE A 226 11.78 -12.32 -0.12
CA PHE A 226 11.62 -12.29 -1.58
C PHE A 226 12.85 -12.77 -2.34
N LEU A 227 14.07 -12.39 -1.90
CA LEU A 227 15.30 -12.66 -2.64
C LEU A 227 16.02 -13.94 -2.19
N GLY A 228 15.71 -14.42 -0.99
CA GLY A 228 16.31 -15.61 -0.40
C GLY A 228 16.02 -16.89 -1.18
N PRO A 229 16.61 -18.01 -0.72
CA PRO A 229 16.34 -19.32 -1.31
C PRO A 229 14.86 -19.70 -1.18
N ASP A 230 14.42 -20.63 -2.00
CA ASP A 230 13.06 -21.15 -1.91
C ASP A 230 12.85 -21.85 -0.56
N GLY A 231 11.72 -21.55 0.08
CA GLY A 231 11.41 -22.03 1.42
C GLY A 231 10.12 -21.42 1.96
N PRO A 232 9.72 -21.80 3.19
CA PRO A 232 8.46 -21.37 3.78
C PRO A 232 8.32 -19.85 3.88
N LEU A 233 9.36 -19.15 4.35
CA LEU A 233 9.34 -17.69 4.49
C LEU A 233 9.12 -17.01 3.13
N LYS A 234 9.78 -17.48 2.07
CA LYS A 234 9.60 -16.91 0.72
C LYS A 234 8.21 -17.12 0.18
N SER A 235 7.65 -18.32 0.37
CA SER A 235 6.26 -18.59 0.00
C SER A 235 5.28 -17.68 0.74
N VAL A 236 5.53 -17.44 2.02
CA VAL A 236 4.67 -16.63 2.88
C VAL A 236 4.78 -15.14 2.52
N CYS A 237 5.98 -14.60 2.34
CA CYS A 237 6.16 -13.21 1.90
C CYS A 237 5.57 -12.97 0.50
N LYS A 238 5.77 -13.90 -0.43
CA LYS A 238 5.15 -13.83 -1.76
C LYS A 238 3.63 -13.80 -1.66
N PHE A 239 3.05 -14.73 -0.90
CA PHE A 239 1.61 -14.75 -0.67
C PHE A 239 1.11 -13.44 -0.07
N PHE A 240 1.80 -12.85 0.92
CA PHE A 240 1.41 -11.55 1.47
C PHE A 240 1.39 -10.43 0.42
N LYS A 241 2.43 -10.33 -0.43
CA LYS A 241 2.47 -9.37 -1.55
C LYS A 241 1.34 -9.62 -2.55
N ASP A 242 1.10 -10.89 -2.88
CA ASP A 242 0.05 -11.30 -3.81
C ASP A 242 -1.35 -10.99 -3.25
N GLU A 243 -1.60 -11.18 -1.95
CA GLU A 243 -2.88 -10.84 -1.30
C GLU A 243 -3.14 -9.33 -1.27
N VAL A 244 -2.14 -8.51 -0.92
CA VAL A 244 -2.28 -7.05 -0.96
C VAL A 244 -2.57 -6.58 -2.37
N THR A 245 -1.88 -7.15 -3.36
CA THR A 245 -2.09 -6.82 -4.77
C THR A 245 -3.46 -7.28 -5.23
N SER A 246 -3.89 -8.49 -4.88
CA SER A 246 -5.19 -9.07 -5.24
C SER A 246 -6.34 -8.27 -4.66
N PHE A 247 -6.26 -7.89 -3.38
CA PHE A 247 -7.23 -6.99 -2.75
C PHE A 247 -7.39 -5.71 -3.57
N MET A 248 -6.29 -5.08 -3.96
CA MET A 248 -6.36 -3.83 -4.71
C MET A 248 -6.84 -4.04 -6.14
N THR A 249 -6.45 -5.11 -6.84
CA THR A 249 -7.00 -5.40 -8.17
C THR A 249 -8.50 -5.65 -8.12
N GLU A 250 -9.00 -6.39 -7.11
CA GLU A 250 -10.45 -6.61 -6.92
C GLU A 250 -11.19 -5.29 -6.60
N VAL A 251 -10.59 -4.39 -5.82
CA VAL A 251 -11.17 -3.06 -5.53
C VAL A 251 -11.27 -2.18 -6.79
N PHE A 252 -10.40 -2.39 -7.79
CA PHE A 252 -10.46 -1.70 -9.07
C PHE A 252 -11.29 -2.45 -10.13
N ASP A 253 -11.92 -3.58 -9.80
CA ASP A 253 -12.66 -4.40 -10.77
C ASP A 253 -14.17 -4.15 -10.72
N PHE A 254 -14.77 -3.86 -11.88
CA PHE A 254 -16.22 -3.65 -12.02
C PHE A 254 -17.03 -4.92 -11.72
N GLU A 255 -16.44 -6.10 -11.83
CA GLU A 255 -17.10 -7.38 -11.50
C GLU A 255 -17.07 -7.67 -9.99
N CYS A 256 -16.13 -7.07 -9.26
CA CYS A 256 -15.92 -7.32 -7.83
C CYS A 256 -16.57 -6.27 -6.93
N VAL A 257 -16.65 -5.01 -7.36
CA VAL A 257 -17.24 -3.92 -6.57
C VAL A 257 -18.18 -3.05 -7.42
N ARG A 258 -19.20 -2.48 -6.76
CA ARG A 258 -20.21 -1.66 -7.44
C ARG A 258 -19.85 -0.17 -7.38
N PHE A 259 -19.57 0.42 -8.54
CA PHE A 259 -19.40 1.87 -8.69
C PHE A 259 -20.73 2.58 -8.98
N SER A 260 -21.85 2.06 -8.44
CA SER A 260 -23.19 2.64 -8.56
C SER A 260 -23.36 3.86 -7.65
N THR A 261 -23.06 3.68 -6.37
CA THR A 261 -23.17 4.70 -5.34
C THR A 261 -21.97 4.61 -4.41
N LEU A 262 -21.68 5.70 -3.69
CA LEU A 262 -20.58 5.72 -2.74
C LEU A 262 -20.79 4.68 -1.62
N THR A 263 -22.03 4.54 -1.13
CA THR A 263 -22.37 3.55 -0.10
C THR A 263 -22.12 2.12 -0.57
N ASP A 264 -22.54 1.77 -1.80
CA ASP A 264 -22.31 0.42 -2.35
C ASP A 264 -20.81 0.11 -2.44
N LEU A 265 -20.01 1.07 -2.93
CA LEU A 265 -18.57 0.92 -3.07
C LEU A 265 -17.88 0.78 -1.70
N THR A 266 -18.25 1.62 -0.72
CA THR A 266 -17.76 1.57 0.66
C THR A 266 -18.03 0.19 1.29
N GLU A 267 -19.25 -0.34 1.13
CA GLU A 267 -19.60 -1.68 1.64
C GLU A 267 -18.80 -2.79 0.98
N ASP A 268 -18.64 -2.75 -0.35
CA ASP A 268 -17.97 -3.80 -1.10
C ASP A 268 -16.46 -3.79 -0.83
N ILE A 269 -15.82 -2.62 -0.76
CA ILE A 269 -14.41 -2.49 -0.36
C ILE A 269 -14.19 -3.06 1.05
N MET A 270 -15.09 -2.79 2.01
CA MET A 270 -14.97 -3.35 3.36
C MET A 270 -15.15 -4.87 3.39
N LYS A 271 -16.06 -5.43 2.58
CA LYS A 271 -16.20 -6.89 2.43
C LYS A 271 -14.92 -7.51 1.89
N LEU A 272 -14.33 -6.91 0.86
CA LEU A 272 -13.05 -7.35 0.30
C LEU A 272 -11.91 -7.24 1.30
N ALA A 273 -11.79 -6.12 2.01
CA ALA A 273 -10.76 -5.92 3.02
C ALA A 273 -10.85 -7.03 4.10
N ARG A 274 -12.05 -7.32 4.61
CA ARG A 274 -12.26 -8.39 5.60
C ARG A 274 -11.96 -9.77 5.05
N LYS A 275 -12.36 -10.07 3.81
CA LYS A 275 -12.05 -11.33 3.10
C LYS A 275 -10.53 -11.53 3.01
N HIS A 276 -9.79 -10.58 2.44
CA HIS A 276 -8.34 -10.69 2.27
C HIS A 276 -7.59 -10.68 3.60
N GLY A 277 -8.03 -9.86 4.56
CA GLY A 277 -7.47 -9.87 5.92
C GLY A 277 -7.61 -11.24 6.58
N GLN A 278 -8.76 -11.90 6.43
CA GLN A 278 -8.97 -13.24 6.97
C GLN A 278 -8.15 -14.31 6.22
N LEU A 279 -8.11 -14.27 4.89
CA LEU A 279 -7.26 -15.17 4.09
C LEU A 279 -5.78 -15.05 4.50
N ALA A 280 -5.32 -13.81 4.68
CA ALA A 280 -3.97 -13.53 5.13
C ALA A 280 -3.69 -14.08 6.52
N ARG A 281 -4.61 -13.85 7.47
CA ARG A 281 -4.54 -14.41 8.82
C ARG A 281 -4.49 -15.93 8.81
N ASP A 282 -5.38 -16.58 8.07
CA ASP A 282 -5.47 -18.04 8.01
C ASP A 282 -4.17 -18.63 7.46
N LYS A 283 -3.66 -18.08 6.36
CA LYS A 283 -2.40 -18.54 5.77
C LYS A 283 -1.22 -18.34 6.73
N LEU A 284 -1.14 -17.18 7.39
CA LEU A 284 -0.07 -16.88 8.33
C LEU A 284 -0.20 -17.64 9.66
N SER A 285 -1.39 -18.09 10.05
CA SER A 285 -1.58 -18.89 11.26
C SER A 285 -1.09 -20.33 11.10
N THR A 286 -1.01 -20.84 9.86
CA THR A 286 -0.45 -22.15 9.57
C THR A 286 1.08 -22.13 9.71
N HIS A 287 1.60 -22.39 10.90
CA HIS A 287 3.02 -22.68 11.07
C HIS A 287 3.39 -23.88 10.18
N PRO A 288 4.51 -23.85 9.44
CA PRO A 288 5.09 -25.06 8.89
C PRO A 288 5.45 -25.94 10.08
N SER A 289 4.60 -26.92 10.37
CA SER A 289 4.80 -27.96 11.36
C SER A 289 5.84 -28.96 10.85
N TYR A 290 7.03 -28.47 10.49
CA TYR A 290 8.16 -29.29 10.03
C TYR A 290 9.49 -28.59 10.33
N TRP A 291 9.78 -28.39 11.61
CA TRP A 291 11.15 -28.22 12.10
C TRP A 291 11.31 -28.92 13.45
N SER A 292 11.41 -30.25 13.38
CA SER A 292 12.09 -31.11 14.37
C SER A 292 13.18 -31.89 13.64
#